data_AF-A0A4U6XS36-F1
#
_entry.id   AF-A0A4U6XS36-F1
#
_cell.length_a   1.000
_cell.length_b   1.000
_cell.length_c   1.000
_cell.angle_alpha   90.00
_cell.angle_beta   90.00
_cell.angle_gamma   90.00
#
_symmetry.space_group_name_H-M   'P 1'
#
loop_
_entity.id
_entity.type
_entity.pdbx_description
1 polymer ?
#
loop_
_entity_poly.entity_id
_entity_poly.type
_entity_poly.pdbx_seq_one_letter_code
_entity_poly.pdbx_strand_id
1 'polypeptide(L)'
;MIKFRMPDTSVGLVIMCEVLGALAGGTLVMVEQIAVMASVPHRDVAIGLALLSMITSVGGAIGSSISGAIWTNLMPSKLANCLPNELKGEALLIYGDLNRQLSYAWGTPERDAIVLAYGETQKIMIIASLAALAGPIIWVSLMKNHKLSEKTQTKGVLF
;
A
#
# COMPACT_ATOMS: atom_id res chain seq x y z
N MET A 1 -7.47 2.45 8.78
CA MET A 1 -6.12 3.07 8.87
C MET A 1 -6.13 4.58 9.13
N ILE A 2 -6.83 5.43 8.35
CA ILE A 2 -6.76 6.90 8.48
C ILE A 2 -6.96 7.44 9.91
N LYS A 3 -7.98 6.95 10.62
CA LYS A 3 -8.26 7.35 12.01
C LYS A 3 -7.36 6.65 13.04
N PHE A 4 -6.94 5.42 12.74
CA PHE A 4 -6.31 4.54 13.71
C PHE A 4 -4.79 4.59 13.72
N ARG A 5 -4.18 5.34 12.79
CA ARG A 5 -2.72 5.48 12.65
C ARG A 5 -2.21 6.80 13.22
N MET A 6 -2.99 7.43 14.11
CA MET A 6 -2.60 8.62 14.84
C MET A 6 -1.80 8.26 16.09
N PRO A 7 -0.93 9.17 16.60
CA PRO A 7 -0.01 8.90 17.72
C PRO A 7 -0.69 8.35 18.98
N ASP A 8 -1.92 8.81 19.25
CA ASP A 8 -2.67 8.45 20.46
C ASP A 8 -3.51 7.15 20.33
N THR A 9 -3.44 6.45 19.19
CA THR A 9 -4.26 5.25 18.98
C THR A 9 -3.55 4.00 19.51
N SER A 10 -4.31 3.09 20.13
CA SER A 10 -3.79 1.79 20.54
C SER A 10 -3.27 0.99 19.34
N VAL A 11 -2.06 0.44 19.51
CA VAL A 11 -1.39 -0.38 18.48
C VAL A 11 -2.26 -1.56 18.03
N GLY A 12 -3.08 -2.12 18.94
CA GLY A 12 -4.02 -3.20 18.62
C GLY A 12 -5.01 -2.87 17.51
N LEU A 13 -5.47 -1.61 17.40
CA LEU A 13 -6.39 -1.20 16.33
C LEU A 13 -5.67 -1.06 14.98
N VAL A 14 -4.40 -0.68 14.99
CA VAL A 14 -3.54 -0.69 13.80
C VAL A 14 -3.35 -2.12 13.31
N ILE A 15 -2.99 -3.04 14.22
CA ILE A 15 -2.83 -4.47 13.92
C ILE A 15 -4.11 -5.05 13.32
N MET A 16 -5.27 -4.78 13.92
CA MET A 16 -6.56 -5.22 13.40
C MET A 16 -6.78 -4.74 11.95
N CYS A 17 -6.48 -3.48 11.66
CA CYS A 17 -6.61 -2.94 10.30
C CYS A 17 -5.63 -3.60 9.31
N GLU A 18 -4.39 -3.89 9.71
CA GLU A 18 -3.41 -4.59 8.85
C GLU A 18 -3.85 -6.04 8.57
N VAL A 19 -4.36 -6.75 9.58
CA VAL A 19 -4.87 -8.12 9.41
C VAL A 19 -6.04 -8.16 8.42
N LEU A 20 -7.00 -7.25 8.56
CA LEU A 20 -8.12 -7.15 7.62
C LEU A 20 -7.64 -6.79 6.20
N GLY A 21 -6.66 -5.88 6.10
CA GLY A 21 -6.03 -5.52 4.83
C GLY A 21 -5.32 -6.71 4.17
N ALA A 22 -4.59 -7.50 4.95
CA ALA A 22 -3.89 -8.70 4.47
C ALA A 22 -4.86 -9.79 4.00
N LEU A 23 -5.95 -10.02 4.73
CA LEU A 23 -6.99 -10.97 4.33
C LEU A 23 -7.66 -10.56 3.01
N ALA A 24 -8.00 -9.27 2.87
CA ALA A 24 -8.57 -8.75 1.64
C ALA A 24 -7.58 -8.86 0.46
N GLY A 25 -6.34 -8.42 0.65
CA GLY A 25 -5.29 -8.48 -0.36
C GLY A 25 -4.98 -9.90 -0.82
N GLY A 26 -4.79 -10.84 0.11
CA GLY A 26 -4.52 -12.24 -0.21
C GLY A 26 -5.68 -12.90 -0.97
N THR A 27 -6.92 -12.58 -0.62
CA THR A 27 -8.09 -13.09 -1.34
C THR A 27 -8.13 -12.56 -2.78
N LEU A 28 -7.88 -11.27 -3.00
CA LEU A 28 -7.89 -10.67 -4.34
C LEU A 28 -6.81 -11.27 -5.25
N VAL A 29 -5.60 -11.51 -4.75
CA VAL A 29 -4.50 -12.14 -5.50
C VAL A 29 -4.88 -13.55 -5.98
N MET A 30 -5.58 -14.32 -5.15
CA MET A 30 -6.04 -15.65 -5.58
C MET A 30 -7.14 -15.56 -6.65
N VAL A 31 -8.06 -14.61 -6.51
CA VAL A 31 -9.17 -14.42 -7.47
C VAL A 31 -8.65 -13.97 -8.84
N GLU A 32 -7.68 -13.04 -8.92
CA GLU A 32 -7.13 -12.60 -10.20
C GLU A 32 -6.40 -13.74 -10.94
N GLN A 33 -5.67 -14.60 -10.23
CA GLN A 33 -5.00 -15.76 -10.82
C GLN A 33 -6.02 -16.74 -11.40
N ILE A 34 -7.10 -17.02 -10.67
CA ILE A 34 -8.20 -17.88 -11.15
C ILE A 34 -8.87 -17.26 -12.38
N ALA A 35 -9.09 -15.94 -12.39
CA ALA A 35 -9.68 -15.24 -13.53
C ALA A 35 -8.82 -15.36 -14.80
N VAL A 36 -7.49 -15.24 -14.66
CA VAL A 36 -6.57 -15.43 -15.78
C VAL A 36 -6.62 -16.88 -16.28
N MET A 37 -6.52 -17.86 -15.37
CA MET A 37 -6.61 -19.29 -15.72
C MET A 37 -7.94 -19.64 -16.41
N ALA A 38 -9.02 -18.97 -16.03
CA ALA A 38 -10.34 -19.15 -16.66
C ALA A 38 -10.44 -18.49 -18.04
N SER A 39 -9.63 -17.49 -18.35
CA SER A 39 -9.73 -16.69 -19.58
C SER A 39 -8.90 -17.24 -20.74
N VAL A 40 -7.88 -18.07 -20.47
CA VAL A 40 -6.95 -18.60 -21.48
C VAL A 40 -7.09 -20.13 -21.67
N PRO A 41 -6.70 -20.68 -22.83
CA PRO A 41 -6.57 -22.12 -23.02
C PRO A 41 -5.53 -22.71 -22.05
N HIS A 42 -5.69 -23.98 -21.67
CA HIS A 42 -4.82 -24.64 -20.67
C HIS A 42 -3.32 -24.59 -21.04
N ARG A 43 -2.99 -24.68 -22.33
CA ARG A 43 -1.63 -24.57 -22.86
C ARG A 43 -0.97 -23.21 -22.57
N ASP A 44 -1.76 -22.14 -22.50
CA ASP A 44 -1.26 -20.77 -22.40
C ASP A 44 -1.37 -20.20 -20.97
N VAL A 45 -1.82 -21.00 -20.00
CA VAL A 45 -1.98 -20.59 -18.59
C VAL A 45 -0.67 -20.04 -18.01
N ALA A 46 0.46 -20.70 -18.27
CA ALA A 46 1.76 -20.25 -17.78
C ALA A 46 2.12 -18.86 -18.32
N ILE A 47 1.84 -18.59 -19.60
CA ILE A 47 2.09 -17.30 -20.24
C ILE A 47 1.15 -16.23 -19.65
N GLY A 48 -0.13 -16.58 -19.45
CA GLY A 48 -1.10 -15.68 -18.82
C GLY A 48 -0.71 -15.26 -17.40
N LEU A 49 -0.25 -16.20 -16.57
CA LEU A 49 0.20 -15.92 -15.21
C LEU A 49 1.53 -15.15 -15.17
N ALA A 50 2.43 -15.40 -16.13
CA ALA A 50 3.66 -14.62 -16.29
C ALA A 50 3.35 -13.16 -16.62
N LEU A 51 2.39 -12.92 -17.53
CA LEU A 51 1.95 -11.58 -17.87
C LEU A 51 1.29 -10.86 -16.68
N LEU A 52 0.44 -11.56 -15.93
CA LEU A 52 -0.14 -11.04 -14.68
C LEU A 52 0.96 -10.60 -13.71
N SER A 53 1.95 -11.46 -13.47
CA SER A 53 3.06 -11.17 -12.55
C SER A 53 3.89 -9.96 -13.00
N MET A 54 4.13 -9.82 -14.30
CA MET A 54 4.82 -8.66 -14.87
C MET A 54 4.04 -7.37 -14.62
N ILE A 55 2.73 -7.37 -14.90
CA ILE A 55 1.87 -6.20 -14.69
C ILE A 55 1.81 -5.84 -13.20
N THR A 56 1.68 -6.82 -12.32
CA THR A 56 1.70 -6.61 -10.86
C THR A 56 3.01 -5.99 -10.39
N SER A 57 4.15 -6.44 -10.92
CA SER A 57 5.46 -5.83 -10.61
C SER A 57 5.55 -4.38 -11.09
N VAL A 58 5.05 -4.07 -12.29
CA VAL A 58 5.02 -2.70 -12.81
C VAL A 58 4.11 -1.81 -11.96
N GLY A 59 2.92 -2.29 -11.60
CA GLY A 59 2.01 -1.60 -10.70
C GLY A 59 2.64 -1.32 -9.33
N GLY A 60 3.35 -2.30 -8.77
CA GLY A 60 4.09 -2.14 -7.51
C GLY A 60 5.19 -1.08 -7.59
N ALA A 61 5.92 -1.01 -8.71
CA ALA A 61 6.94 0.02 -8.93
C ALA A 61 6.33 1.42 -9.06
N ILE A 62 5.21 1.56 -9.77
CA ILE A 62 4.46 2.82 -9.89
C ILE A 62 3.98 3.28 -8.50
N GLY A 63 3.33 2.39 -7.75
CA GLY A 63 2.83 2.69 -6.40
C GLY A 63 3.95 3.12 -5.45
N SER A 64 5.09 2.42 -5.48
CA SER A 64 6.27 2.75 -4.68
C SER A 64 6.85 4.11 -5.06
N SER A 65 6.87 4.44 -6.35
CA SER A 65 7.37 5.73 -6.84
C SER A 65 6.48 6.90 -6.41
N ILE A 66 5.15 6.74 -6.51
CA ILE A 66 4.18 7.76 -6.05
C ILE A 66 4.31 7.94 -4.54
N SER A 67 4.35 6.84 -3.79
CA SER A 67 4.57 6.83 -2.33
C SER A 67 5.86 7.56 -1.94
N GLY A 68 6.97 7.26 -2.63
CA GLY A 68 8.25 7.93 -2.43
C GLY A 68 8.19 9.43 -2.74
N ALA A 69 7.54 9.83 -3.82
CA ALA A 69 7.37 11.24 -4.18
C ALA A 69 6.52 12.00 -3.15
N ILE A 70 5.42 11.41 -2.67
CA ILE A 70 4.62 11.99 -1.59
C ILE A 70 5.47 12.16 -0.34
N TRP A 71 6.23 11.13 0.03
CA TRP A 71 7.09 11.15 1.22
C TRP A 71 8.15 12.26 1.15
N THR A 72 8.91 12.33 0.07
CA THR A 72 10.01 13.30 -0.08
C THR A 72 9.53 14.74 -0.18
N ASN A 73 8.33 14.99 -0.70
CA ASN A 73 7.77 16.35 -0.81
C ASN A 73 7.06 16.80 0.47
N LEU A 74 6.28 15.93 1.11
CA LEU A 74 5.42 16.32 2.24
C LEU A 74 6.08 16.14 3.59
N MET A 75 6.88 15.09 3.79
CA MET A 75 7.44 14.79 5.11
C MET A 75 8.35 15.90 5.64
N PRO A 76 9.33 16.44 4.87
CA PRO A 76 10.19 17.52 5.37
C PRO A 76 9.41 18.80 5.67
N SER A 77 8.43 19.13 4.82
CA SER A 77 7.57 20.30 5.00
C SER A 77 6.69 20.17 6.25
N LYS A 78 6.06 19.01 6.46
CA LYS A 78 5.27 18.74 7.67
C LYS A 78 6.13 18.74 8.92
N LEU A 79 7.33 18.15 8.86
CA LEU A 79 8.28 18.14 9.96
C LEU A 79 8.70 19.55 10.37
N ALA A 80 9.04 20.42 9.41
CA ALA A 80 9.39 21.82 9.69
C ALA A 80 8.23 22.62 10.31
N ASN A 81 6.98 22.28 9.96
CA ASN A 81 5.80 22.94 10.52
C ASN A 81 5.45 22.45 11.93
N CYS A 82 5.68 21.17 12.23
CA CYS A 82 5.36 20.58 13.52
C CYS A 82 6.47 20.80 14.57
N LEU A 83 7.74 20.96 14.15
CA LEU A 83 8.87 21.14 15.07
C LEU A 83 8.77 22.44 15.89
N PRO A 84 9.27 22.44 17.14
CA PRO A 84 9.44 23.65 17.93
C PRO A 84 10.31 24.68 17.20
N ASN A 85 10.06 25.98 17.43
CA ASN A 85 10.75 27.08 16.72
C ASN A 85 12.28 26.97 16.77
N GLU A 86 12.82 26.41 17.86
CA GLU A 86 14.26 26.20 18.09
C GLU A 86 14.89 25.20 17.11
N LEU A 87 14.10 24.22 16.64
CA LEU A 87 14.58 23.09 15.81
C LEU A 87 14.10 23.16 14.36
N LYS A 88 13.30 24.18 14.00
CA LYS A 88 12.81 24.36 12.62
C LYS A 88 13.94 24.48 11.60
N GLY A 89 15.04 25.13 11.98
CA GLY A 89 16.23 25.25 11.13
C GLY A 89 16.94 23.92 10.86
N GLU A 90 16.74 22.92 11.72
CA GLU A 90 17.35 21.60 11.62
C GLU A 90 16.42 20.54 11.02
N ALA A 91 15.21 20.92 10.59
CA ALA A 91 14.19 19.98 10.13
C ALA A 91 14.69 19.03 9.02
N LEU A 92 15.49 19.52 8.07
CA LEU A 92 16.08 18.68 7.01
C LEU A 92 17.16 17.72 7.53
N LEU A 93 17.94 18.14 8.54
CA LEU A 93 18.96 17.29 9.17
C LEU A 93 18.29 16.19 9.99
N ILE A 94 17.23 16.54 10.73
CA ILE A 94 16.42 15.58 11.48
C ILE A 94 15.74 14.62 10.50
N TYR A 95 15.14 15.10 9.40
CA TYR A 95 14.55 14.24 8.38
C TYR A 95 15.54 13.22 7.80
N GLY A 96 16.76 13.66 7.50
CA GLY A 96 17.80 12.83 6.87
C GLY A 96 18.45 11.80 7.80
N ASP A 97 18.27 11.90 9.12
CA ASP A 97 18.89 11.01 10.10
C ASP A 97 17.87 10.37 11.04
N LEU A 98 17.58 9.10 10.81
CA LEU A 98 16.68 8.31 11.65
C LEU A 98 17.23 8.11 13.07
N ASN A 99 18.55 8.02 13.26
CA ASN A 99 19.12 7.87 14.60
C ASN A 99 18.88 9.16 15.41
N ARG A 100 19.02 10.32 14.77
CA ARG A 100 18.70 11.61 15.39
C ARG A 100 17.22 11.68 15.78
N GLN A 101 16.31 11.29 14.88
CA GLN A 101 14.88 11.22 15.21
C GLN A 101 14.58 10.30 16.40
N LEU A 102 15.24 9.14 16.46
CA LEU A 102 15.04 8.16 17.51
C LEU A 102 15.70 8.54 18.84
N SER A 103 16.70 9.41 18.82
CA SER A 103 17.42 9.87 20.01
C SER A 103 16.59 10.75 20.94
N TYR A 104 15.57 11.45 20.40
CA TYR A 104 14.61 12.21 21.20
C TYR A 104 13.74 11.26 22.03
N ALA A 105 13.71 11.48 23.35
CA ALA A 105 12.94 10.66 24.29
C ALA A 105 11.43 10.81 24.07
N TRP A 106 10.66 9.79 24.45
CA TRP A 106 9.20 9.85 24.37
C TRP A 106 8.63 10.89 25.34
N GLY A 107 7.62 11.65 24.88
CA GLY A 107 6.98 12.72 25.65
C GLY A 107 7.71 14.05 25.62
N THR A 108 8.79 14.19 24.84
CA THR A 108 9.39 15.50 24.56
C THR A 108 8.69 16.16 23.36
N PRO A 109 8.60 17.50 23.32
CA PRO A 109 7.90 18.20 22.25
C PRO A 109 8.51 17.94 20.86
N GLU A 110 9.81 17.64 20.79
CA GLU A 110 10.50 17.25 19.56
C GLU A 110 10.02 15.90 19.06
N ARG A 111 9.96 14.90 19.96
CA ARG A 111 9.54 13.54 19.60
C ARG A 111 8.08 13.51 19.19
N ASP A 112 7.22 14.22 19.91
CA ASP A 112 5.79 14.29 19.60
C ASP A 112 5.54 15.02 18.27
N ALA A 113 6.29 16.09 18.00
CA ALA A 113 6.26 16.78 16.71
C ALA A 113 6.68 15.88 15.54
N ILE A 114 7.75 15.08 15.72
CA ILE A 114 8.19 14.10 14.72
C ILE A 114 7.09 13.07 14.47
N VAL A 115 6.57 12.44 15.53
CA VAL A 115 5.54 11.40 15.42
C VAL A 115 4.26 11.95 14.77
N LEU A 116 3.87 13.18 15.09
CA LEU A 116 2.74 13.86 14.44
C LEU A 116 3.00 14.09 12.94
N ALA A 117 4.19 14.56 12.56
CA ALA A 117 4.55 14.74 11.15
C ALA A 117 4.52 13.43 10.36
N TYR A 118 4.96 12.32 10.98
CA TYR A 118 4.85 10.97 10.41
C TYR A 118 3.38 10.57 10.19
N GLY A 119 2.53 10.73 11.22
CA GLY A 119 1.11 10.37 11.14
C GLY A 119 0.36 11.16 10.07
N GLU A 120 0.62 12.47 10.00
CA GLU A 120 0.05 13.36 8.99
C GLU A 120 0.49 13.03 7.57
N THR A 121 1.76 12.68 7.36
CA THR A 121 2.26 12.26 6.05
C THR A 121 1.67 10.92 5.64
N GLN A 122 1.67 9.93 6.53
CA GLN A 122 1.09 8.60 6.28
C GLN A 122 -0.41 8.67 6.00
N LYS A 123 -1.14 9.57 6.66
CA LYS A 123 -2.56 9.82 6.39
C LYS A 123 -2.80 10.23 4.93
N ILE A 124 -1.99 11.14 4.40
CA ILE A 124 -2.09 11.57 2.99
C ILE A 124 -1.77 10.40 2.05
N MET A 125 -0.74 9.61 2.36
CA MET A 125 -0.40 8.42 1.56
C MET A 125 -1.56 7.43 1.49
N ILE A 126 -2.23 7.16 2.62
CA ILE A 126 -3.40 6.27 2.67
C ILE A 126 -4.57 6.84 1.86
N ILE A 127 -4.80 8.15 1.90
CA ILE A 127 -5.84 8.80 1.08
C ILE A 127 -5.52 8.64 -0.42
N ALA A 128 -4.26 8.84 -0.81
CA ALA A 128 -3.83 8.64 -2.19
C ALA A 128 -4.03 7.19 -2.64
N SER A 129 -3.68 6.21 -1.79
CA SER A 129 -3.92 4.78 -2.07
C SER A 129 -5.42 4.46 -2.18
N LEU A 130 -6.27 5.06 -1.34
CA LEU A 130 -7.71 4.87 -1.40
C LEU A 130 -8.30 5.44 -2.71
N ALA A 131 -7.83 6.60 -3.16
CA ALA A 131 -8.24 7.17 -4.44
C ALA A 131 -7.83 6.28 -5.62
N ALA A 132 -6.63 5.69 -5.56
CA ALA A 132 -6.15 4.77 -6.59
C ALA A 132 -7.00 3.49 -6.71
N LEU A 133 -7.68 3.07 -5.64
CA LEU A 133 -8.55 1.89 -5.64
C LEU A 133 -9.78 2.03 -6.56
N ALA A 134 -10.20 3.25 -6.89
CA ALA A 134 -11.33 3.48 -7.80
C ALA A 134 -11.08 2.88 -9.20
N GLY A 135 -9.84 2.93 -9.69
CA GLY A 135 -9.46 2.40 -11.01
C GLY A 135 -9.73 0.89 -11.14
N PRO A 136 -9.17 0.04 -10.26
CA PRO A 136 -9.44 -1.39 -10.23
C PRO A 136 -10.94 -1.75 -10.13
N ILE A 137 -11.72 -1.01 -9.33
CA ILE A 137 -13.16 -1.27 -9.19
C ILE A 137 -13.89 -1.07 -10.52
N ILE A 138 -13.59 0.02 -11.24
CA ILE A 138 -14.14 0.26 -12.58
C ILE A 138 -13.70 -0.85 -13.53
N TRP A 139 -12.43 -1.26 -13.48
CA TRP A 139 -11.92 -2.30 -14.36
C TRP A 139 -12.61 -3.66 -14.13
N VAL A 140 -12.79 -4.08 -12.87
CA VAL A 140 -13.51 -5.29 -12.51
C VAL A 140 -14.96 -5.24 -12.99
N SER A 141 -15.62 -4.08 -12.92
CA SER A 141 -16.99 -3.92 -13.41
C SER A 141 -17.13 -4.13 -14.93
N LEU A 142 -16.05 -3.94 -15.69
CA LEU A 142 -15.99 -4.16 -17.14
C LEU A 142 -15.59 -5.59 -17.51
N MET A 143 -15.12 -6.41 -16.56
CA MET A 143 -14.67 -7.77 -16.84
C MET A 143 -15.84 -8.68 -17.21
N LYS A 144 -15.65 -9.49 -18.26
CA LYS A 144 -16.65 -10.45 -18.71
C LYS A 144 -16.76 -11.62 -17.73
N ASN A 145 -17.97 -11.85 -17.22
CA ASN A 145 -18.24 -12.94 -16.29
C ASN A 145 -18.08 -14.30 -16.99
N HIS A 146 -17.11 -15.10 -16.55
CA HIS A 146 -16.89 -16.46 -17.05
C HIS A 146 -17.57 -17.47 -16.12
N LYS A 147 -18.55 -18.23 -16.65
CA LYS A 147 -19.17 -19.33 -15.91
C LYS A 147 -18.25 -20.55 -15.90
N LEU A 148 -17.62 -20.80 -14.76
CA LEU A 148 -16.77 -21.98 -14.57
C LEU A 148 -17.55 -23.30 -14.65
N SER A 149 -18.85 -23.29 -14.32
CA SER A 149 -19.72 -24.47 -14.36
C SER A 149 -19.97 -25.03 -15.77
N GLU A 150 -19.74 -24.26 -16.83
CA GLU A 150 -19.99 -24.67 -18.21
C GLU A 150 -18.71 -25.18 -18.92
N LYS A 151 -17.54 -25.12 -18.25
CA LYS A 151 -16.28 -25.61 -18.80
C LYS A 151 -16.08 -27.10 -18.50
N THR A 152 -16.06 -27.92 -19.55
CA THR A 152 -15.76 -29.35 -19.45
C THR A 152 -14.31 -29.56 -19.01
N GLN A 153 -14.09 -30.17 -17.85
CA GLN A 153 -12.75 -30.54 -17.38
C GLN A 153 -12.10 -31.48 -18.38
N THR A 154 -11.03 -31.04 -19.04
CA THR A 154 -10.26 -31.90 -19.97
C THR A 154 -9.63 -33.04 -19.19
N LYS A 155 -10.18 -34.26 -19.36
CA LYS A 155 -9.57 -35.50 -18.89
C LYS A 155 -8.38 -35.83 -19.78
N GLY A 156 -7.19 -35.37 -19.39
CA GLY A 156 -5.94 -35.74 -20.06
C GLY A 156 -4.78 -35.73 -19.08
N VAL A 157 -4.03 -36.83 -19.02
CA VAL A 157 -2.73 -36.89 -18.34
C VAL A 157 -1.71 -36.12 -19.19
N LEU A 158 -1.05 -35.14 -18.57
CA LEU A 158 -0.01 -34.33 -19.18
C LEU A 158 1.31 -35.13 -19.19
N PHE A 159 1.88 -35.30 -20.39
CA PHE A 159 3.32 -35.39 -20.59
C PHE A 159 3.79 -34.04 -21.16
#